data_AF-A0A6M7UD41-F1
#
_entry.id   AF-A0A6M7UD41-F1
#
_cell.length_a   1.000
_cell.length_b   1.000
_cell.length_c   1.000
_cell.angle_alpha   90.00
_cell.angle_beta   90.00
_cell.angle_gamma   90.00
#
_symmetry.space_group_name_H-M   'P 1'
#
loop_
_entity.id
_entity.type
_entity.pdbx_description
1 polymer ?
#
loop_
_entity_poly.entity_id
_entity_poly.type
_entity_poly.pdbx_seq_one_letter_code
_entity_poly.pdbx_strand_id
1 'polypeptide(L)'
;MMKKLLLAGLLAATSLTAGASLAEDKKPDISAAQQAEGRQILLTARSLESYGEAKGDALALVTAAKMVASVPGRVLADGQQGDKGANFDIEAVLKKAEGLAQGDELITKVAADVRTMAKANSKAVCYWQYYCYWNGYCEYAYYCY
;
A
#
# COMPACT_ATOMS: atom_id res chain seq x y z
N MET A 1 -63.52 -31.57 -5.18
CA MET A 1 -63.39 -30.71 -3.99
C MET A 1 -62.06 -29.98 -4.04
N MET A 2 -62.06 -28.65 -3.95
CA MET A 2 -60.86 -27.79 -3.90
C MET A 2 -60.21 -27.82 -2.52
N LYS A 3 -58.88 -27.71 -2.44
CA LYS A 3 -58.22 -26.69 -1.60
C LYS A 3 -56.76 -26.47 -2.02
N LYS A 4 -56.46 -25.21 -2.32
CA LYS A 4 -55.12 -24.64 -2.50
C LYS A 4 -54.31 -24.78 -1.19
N LEU A 5 -52.99 -24.84 -1.28
CA LEU A 5 -52.07 -23.86 -0.67
C LEU A 5 -50.61 -24.19 -1.04
N LEU A 6 -49.95 -23.19 -1.64
CA LEU A 6 -48.52 -23.08 -1.85
C LEU A 6 -47.78 -23.01 -0.51
N LEU A 7 -46.53 -23.48 -0.45
CA LEU A 7 -45.47 -22.85 0.37
C LEU A 7 -44.09 -23.27 -0.14
N ALA A 8 -43.34 -22.25 -0.58
CA ALA A 8 -41.92 -22.29 -0.85
C ALA A 8 -41.12 -22.38 0.47
N GLY A 9 -39.94 -22.99 0.43
CA GLY A 9 -39.00 -22.99 1.54
C GLY A 9 -37.60 -23.36 1.07
N LEU A 10 -36.73 -22.35 1.08
CA LEU A 10 -35.38 -22.35 0.53
C LEU A 10 -34.41 -23.34 1.18
N LEU A 11 -33.50 -23.80 0.32
CA LEU A 11 -32.16 -24.34 0.47
C LEU A 11 -31.57 -24.53 1.88
N ALA A 12 -31.10 -25.76 2.09
CA ALA A 12 -30.23 -26.18 3.15
C ALA A 12 -28.95 -25.32 3.23
N ALA A 13 -28.78 -24.61 4.33
CA ALA A 13 -27.48 -24.12 4.77
C ALA A 13 -26.76 -25.29 5.48
N THR A 14 -25.94 -26.03 4.75
CA THR A 14 -24.99 -26.97 5.36
C THR A 14 -23.87 -26.17 6.01
N SER A 15 -23.93 -26.02 7.33
CA SER A 15 -22.82 -25.60 8.18
C SER A 15 -21.74 -26.68 8.13
N LEU A 16 -20.75 -26.50 7.25
CA LEU A 16 -19.50 -27.26 7.28
C LEU A 16 -18.47 -26.47 8.09
N THR A 17 -18.30 -26.92 9.32
CA THR A 17 -17.13 -26.68 10.16
C THR A 17 -15.89 -27.25 9.47
N ALA A 18 -15.17 -26.40 8.73
CA ALA A 18 -13.77 -26.64 8.42
C ALA A 18 -12.93 -25.89 9.45
N GLY A 19 -12.66 -26.55 10.58
CA GLY A 19 -11.58 -26.18 11.46
C GLY A 19 -10.25 -26.44 10.75
N ALA A 20 -9.76 -25.44 10.05
CA ALA A 20 -8.33 -25.26 9.86
C ALA A 20 -7.89 -24.28 10.95
N SER A 21 -6.97 -24.70 11.81
CA SER A 21 -6.19 -23.78 12.64
C SER A 21 -5.42 -22.86 11.71
N LEU A 22 -6.05 -21.75 11.34
CA LEU A 22 -5.38 -20.64 10.68
C LEU A 22 -4.56 -19.95 11.76
N ALA A 23 -3.29 -19.68 11.45
CA ALA A 23 -2.48 -18.75 12.21
C ALA A 23 -3.33 -17.51 12.54
N GLU A 24 -3.18 -16.97 13.74
CA GLU A 24 -3.86 -15.76 14.16
C GLU A 24 -3.35 -14.59 13.32
N ASP A 25 -3.83 -14.49 12.07
CA ASP A 25 -3.54 -13.39 11.16
C ASP A 25 -4.08 -12.15 11.85
N LYS A 26 -3.17 -11.34 12.42
CA LYS A 26 -3.56 -10.10 13.09
C LYS A 26 -4.40 -9.29 12.11
N LYS A 27 -5.58 -8.89 12.59
CA LYS A 27 -6.55 -8.15 11.78
C LYS A 27 -5.88 -6.91 11.19
N PRO A 28 -6.07 -6.63 9.88
CA PRO A 28 -5.61 -5.39 9.29
C PRO A 28 -6.07 -4.17 10.07
N ASP A 29 -5.14 -3.24 10.34
CA ASP A 29 -5.44 -1.98 11.03
C ASP A 29 -6.16 -0.96 10.13
N ILE A 30 -6.25 -1.23 8.83
CA ILE A 30 -7.02 -0.45 7.84
C ILE A 30 -8.09 -1.29 7.14
N SER A 31 -9.20 -0.64 6.79
CA SER A 31 -10.33 -1.28 6.09
C SER A 31 -9.96 -1.75 4.68
N ALA A 32 -10.75 -2.68 4.11
CA ALA A 32 -10.56 -3.14 2.74
C ALA A 32 -10.60 -2.01 1.70
N ALA A 33 -11.45 -1.00 1.91
CA ALA A 33 -11.51 0.18 1.05
C ALA A 33 -10.21 1.00 1.11
N GLN A 34 -9.67 1.22 2.32
CA GLN A 34 -8.38 1.89 2.50
C GLN A 34 -7.22 1.08 1.94
N GLN A 35 -7.30 -0.25 1.96
CA GLN A 35 -6.30 -1.10 1.31
C GLN A 35 -6.35 -0.97 -0.23
N ALA A 36 -7.56 -0.94 -0.81
CA ALA A 36 -7.70 -0.74 -2.26
C ALA A 36 -7.18 0.64 -2.70
N GLU A 37 -7.51 1.68 -1.94
CA GLU A 37 -7.01 3.04 -2.17
C GLU A 37 -5.49 3.12 -2.02
N GLY A 38 -4.94 2.60 -0.91
CA GLY A 38 -3.51 2.56 -0.66
C GLY A 38 -2.73 1.84 -1.77
N ARG A 39 -3.24 0.71 -2.26
CA ARG A 39 -2.65 -0.01 -3.40
C ARG A 39 -2.55 0.89 -4.64
N GLN A 40 -3.59 1.64 -4.98
CA GLN A 40 -3.54 2.52 -6.14
C GLN A 40 -2.64 3.74 -5.95
N ILE A 41 -2.62 4.31 -4.74
CA ILE A 41 -1.69 5.39 -4.41
C ILE A 41 -0.25 4.90 -4.61
N LEU A 42 0.10 3.72 -4.11
CA LEU A 42 1.46 3.18 -4.22
C LEU A 42 1.86 2.80 -5.65
N LEU A 43 0.94 2.24 -6.45
CA LEU A 43 1.20 1.97 -7.87
C LEU A 43 1.42 3.26 -8.67
N THR A 44 0.63 4.29 -8.38
CA THR A 44 0.78 5.61 -9.00
C THR A 44 2.09 6.25 -8.56
N ALA A 45 2.44 6.15 -7.28
CA ALA A 45 3.69 6.68 -6.73
C ALA A 45 4.91 6.04 -7.41
N ARG A 46 4.95 4.71 -7.58
CA ARG A 46 6.05 4.03 -8.30
C ARG A 46 6.16 4.52 -9.75
N SER A 47 5.04 4.68 -10.43
CA SER A 47 5.01 5.18 -11.81
C SER A 47 5.55 6.61 -11.90
N LEU A 48 5.18 7.45 -10.93
CA LEU A 48 5.59 8.84 -10.87
C LEU A 48 7.06 9.00 -10.46
N GLU A 49 7.55 8.16 -9.56
CA GLU A 49 8.97 8.05 -9.24
C GLU A 49 9.75 7.69 -10.51
N SER A 50 9.38 6.60 -11.19
CA SER A 50 10.05 6.15 -12.41
C SER A 50 10.08 7.25 -13.48
N TYR A 51 8.97 7.97 -13.65
CA TYR A 51 8.90 9.12 -14.54
C TYR A 51 9.85 10.25 -14.10
N GLY A 52 9.81 10.61 -12.81
CA GLY A 52 10.65 11.67 -12.23
C GLY A 52 12.13 11.36 -12.35
N GLU A 53 12.52 10.10 -12.14
CA GLU A 53 13.89 9.64 -12.34
C GLU A 53 14.32 9.72 -13.81
N ALA A 54 13.46 9.28 -14.73
CA ALA A 54 13.77 9.26 -16.15
C ALA A 54 13.81 10.66 -16.79
N LYS A 55 13.06 11.62 -16.24
CA LYS A 55 12.93 12.98 -16.78
C LYS A 55 13.66 14.05 -15.98
N GLY A 56 14.22 13.71 -14.82
CA GLY A 56 14.80 14.70 -13.91
C GLY A 56 13.73 15.65 -13.36
N ASP A 57 12.51 15.16 -13.14
CA ASP A 57 11.39 15.97 -12.67
C ASP A 57 11.31 15.92 -11.14
N ALA A 58 11.78 16.99 -10.50
CA ALA A 58 11.77 17.13 -9.05
C ALA A 58 10.36 17.11 -8.44
N LEU A 59 9.37 17.67 -9.15
CA LEU A 59 7.99 17.70 -8.68
C LEU A 59 7.38 16.29 -8.70
N ALA A 60 7.66 15.51 -9.73
CA ALA A 60 7.24 14.12 -9.80
C ALA A 60 7.85 13.29 -8.66
N LEU A 61 9.15 13.45 -8.40
CA LEU A 61 9.84 12.72 -7.33
C LEU A 61 9.31 13.08 -5.93
N VAL A 62 9.18 14.37 -5.61
CA VAL A 62 8.67 14.78 -4.28
C VAL A 62 7.20 14.37 -4.10
N THR A 63 6.41 14.38 -5.18
CA THR A 63 5.03 13.93 -5.17
C THR A 63 4.95 12.42 -4.95
N ALA A 64 5.77 11.63 -5.64
CA ALA A 64 5.86 10.19 -5.44
C ALA A 64 6.22 9.85 -3.98
N ALA A 65 7.25 10.49 -3.44
CA ALA A 65 7.66 10.32 -2.04
C ALA A 65 6.52 10.67 -1.06
N LYS A 66 5.79 11.76 -1.31
CA LYS A 66 4.62 12.16 -0.51
C LYS A 66 3.49 11.14 -0.58
N MET A 67 3.21 10.60 -1.77
CA MET A 67 2.20 9.56 -1.96
C MET A 67 2.56 8.30 -1.16
N VAL A 68 3.81 7.83 -1.24
CA VAL A 68 4.29 6.70 -0.44
C VAL A 68 4.13 6.98 1.06
N ALA A 69 4.57 8.15 1.53
CA ALA A 69 4.48 8.52 2.94
C ALA A 69 3.03 8.76 3.44
N SER A 70 2.05 8.92 2.54
CA SER A 70 0.65 9.18 2.92
C SER A 70 -0.14 7.91 3.22
N VAL A 71 0.32 6.75 2.74
CA VAL A 71 -0.38 5.49 2.95
C VAL A 71 -0.04 4.94 4.34
N PRO A 72 -1.03 4.53 5.15
CA PRO A 72 -0.79 3.92 6.45
C PRO A 72 0.05 2.64 6.33
N GLY A 73 0.96 2.43 7.28
CA GLY A 73 1.85 1.27 7.30
C GLY A 73 3.25 1.56 6.75
N ARG A 74 4.18 0.66 7.02
CA ARG A 74 5.52 0.70 6.40
C ARG A 74 5.38 0.36 4.92
N VAL A 75 6.20 0.93 4.05
CA VAL A 75 6.31 0.49 2.65
C VAL A 75 7.67 -0.17 2.50
N LEU A 76 7.70 -1.43 2.08
CA LEU A 76 8.93 -2.17 1.88
C LEU A 76 9.57 -1.82 0.53
N ALA A 77 10.89 -1.88 0.47
CA ALA A 77 11.63 -1.72 -0.77
C ALA A 77 11.37 -2.90 -1.74
N ASP A 78 11.63 -2.67 -3.02
CA ASP A 78 11.41 -3.68 -4.05
C ASP A 78 12.22 -4.95 -3.77
N GLY A 79 11.56 -6.11 -3.89
CA GLY A 79 12.15 -7.41 -3.59
C GLY A 79 12.28 -7.73 -2.09
N GLN A 80 11.91 -6.82 -1.19
CA GLN A 80 11.86 -7.09 0.24
C GLN A 80 10.52 -7.70 0.64
N GLN A 81 10.56 -8.60 1.63
CA GLN A 81 9.37 -9.30 2.12
C GLN A 81 9.43 -9.50 3.62
N GLY A 82 8.26 -9.63 4.26
CA GLY A 82 8.15 -9.92 5.68
C GLY A 82 8.38 -8.72 6.61
N ASP A 83 8.16 -8.96 7.90
CA ASP A 83 8.30 -7.99 9.00
C ASP A 83 9.70 -7.34 9.10
N LYS A 84 10.72 -8.10 8.69
CA LYS A 84 12.13 -7.69 8.68
C LYS A 84 12.60 -7.11 7.34
N GLY A 85 11.72 -7.01 6.33
CA GLY A 85 12.06 -6.39 5.05
C GLY A 85 12.53 -4.95 5.21
N ALA A 86 13.50 -4.53 4.41
CA ALA A 86 13.96 -3.15 4.40
C ALA A 86 12.84 -2.21 3.89
N ASN A 87 12.75 -1.02 4.46
CA ASN A 87 11.79 -0.01 4.02
C ASN A 87 12.23 0.62 2.70
N PHE A 88 11.25 1.07 1.91
CA PHE A 88 11.45 1.94 0.77
C PHE A 88 12.18 3.22 1.22
N ASP A 89 13.23 3.60 0.48
CA ASP A 89 14.10 4.72 0.85
C ASP A 89 13.52 6.06 0.38
N ILE A 90 12.52 6.55 1.13
CA ILE A 90 11.90 7.86 0.89
C ILE A 90 12.97 8.98 0.92
N GLU A 91 13.99 8.86 1.77
CA GLU A 91 15.02 9.89 1.91
C GLU A 91 15.89 10.01 0.64
N ALA A 92 16.22 8.90 0.00
CA ALA A 92 16.94 8.91 -1.27
C ALA A 92 16.15 9.62 -2.38
N VAL A 93 14.84 9.33 -2.48
CA VAL A 93 13.95 9.99 -3.46
C VAL A 93 13.86 11.49 -3.20
N LEU A 94 13.70 11.89 -1.93
CA LEU A 94 13.63 13.30 -1.55
C LEU A 94 14.93 14.05 -1.84
N LYS A 95 16.09 13.47 -1.51
CA LYS A 95 17.39 14.08 -1.82
C LYS A 95 17.60 14.25 -3.32
N LYS A 96 17.16 13.28 -4.12
CA LYS A 96 17.19 13.39 -5.59
C LYS A 96 16.28 14.52 -6.08
N ALA A 97 15.08 14.64 -5.52
CA ALA A 97 14.16 15.74 -5.83
C ALA A 97 14.77 17.11 -5.47
N GLU A 98 15.30 17.27 -4.25
CA GLU A 98 15.95 18.51 -3.78
C GLU A 98 17.16 18.88 -4.64
N GLY A 99 17.98 17.91 -5.04
CA GLY A 99 19.11 18.12 -5.93
C GLY A 99 18.70 18.61 -7.33
N LEU A 100 17.61 18.06 -7.87
CA LEU A 100 17.05 18.48 -9.16
C LEU A 100 16.34 19.83 -9.09
N ALA A 101 15.78 20.17 -7.94
CA ALA A 101 15.04 21.40 -7.72
C ALA A 101 15.92 22.65 -7.55
N GLN A 102 17.25 22.49 -7.45
CA GLN A 102 18.23 23.58 -7.41
C GLN A 102 17.91 24.65 -6.35
N GLY A 103 17.40 24.24 -5.19
CA GLY A 103 17.08 25.16 -4.08
C GLY A 103 15.67 25.73 -4.08
N ASP A 104 14.73 25.16 -4.86
CA ASP A 104 13.31 25.51 -4.74
C ASP A 104 12.80 25.32 -3.30
N GLU A 105 12.33 26.42 -2.70
CA GLU A 105 11.87 26.45 -1.31
C GLU A 105 10.59 25.63 -1.09
N LEU A 106 9.71 25.55 -2.10
CA LEU A 106 8.49 24.75 -2.01
C LEU A 106 8.81 23.27 -2.01
N ILE A 107 9.71 22.81 -2.90
CA ILE A 107 10.17 21.42 -2.91
C ILE A 107 10.83 21.05 -1.58
N THR A 108 11.70 21.93 -1.08
CA THR A 108 12.39 21.74 0.21
C THR A 108 11.39 21.63 1.37
N LYS A 109 10.38 22.50 1.40
CA LYS A 109 9.32 22.47 2.42
C LYS A 109 8.49 21.19 2.34
N VAL A 110 8.07 20.79 1.14
CA VAL A 110 7.31 19.54 0.95
C VAL A 110 8.16 18.35 1.37
N ALA A 111 9.45 18.31 1.03
CA ALA A 111 10.35 17.23 1.45
C ALA A 111 10.46 17.13 2.98
N ALA A 112 10.50 18.26 3.70
CA ALA A 112 10.48 18.27 5.17
C ALA A 112 9.17 17.70 5.75
N ASP A 113 8.02 18.04 5.16
CA ASP A 113 6.73 17.49 5.56
C ASP A 113 6.68 15.97 5.31
N VAL A 114 7.16 15.52 4.15
CA VAL A 114 7.23 14.09 3.80
C VAL A 114 8.12 13.31 4.75
N ARG A 115 9.28 13.85 5.15
CA ARG A 115 10.14 13.22 6.17
C ARG A 115 9.42 13.04 7.51
N THR A 116 8.58 13.99 7.88
CA THR A 116 7.79 13.92 9.12
C THR A 116 6.76 12.80 9.04
N MET A 117 6.04 12.69 7.91
CA MET A 117 5.09 11.60 7.64
C MET A 117 5.79 10.23 7.60
N ALA A 118 6.90 10.12 6.88
CA ALA A 118 7.67 8.88 6.75
C ALA A 118 8.15 8.34 8.10
N LYS A 119 8.60 9.22 9.00
CA LYS A 119 8.99 8.84 10.37
C LYS A 119 7.83 8.26 11.17
N ALA A 120 6.61 8.78 11.01
CA ALA A 120 5.43 8.23 11.66
C ALA A 120 5.14 6.80 11.16
N ASN A 121 5.17 6.59 9.84
CA ASN A 121 4.89 5.29 9.23
C ASN A 121 5.98 4.24 9.47
N SER A 122 7.24 4.66 9.64
CA SER A 122 8.37 3.74 9.87
C SER A 122 8.23 2.85 11.10
N LYS A 123 7.37 3.24 12.04
CA LYS A 123 7.08 2.52 13.29
C LYS A 123 5.84 1.63 13.21
N ALA A 124 5.17 1.59 12.06
CA ALA A 124 3.96 0.82 11.91
C ALA A 124 4.24 -0.69 11.99
N VAL A 125 3.26 -1.41 12.53
CA VAL A 125 3.24 -2.86 12.61
C VAL A 125 2.98 -3.44 11.21
N CYS A 126 1.95 -2.94 10.55
CA CYS A 126 1.59 -3.42 9.24
C CYS A 126 2.48 -2.80 8.14
N TYR A 127 2.64 -3.53 7.04
CA TYR A 127 3.50 -3.14 5.93
C TYR A 127 2.88 -3.45 4.56
N TRP A 128 3.29 -2.67 3.58
CA TRP A 128 3.04 -2.86 2.16
C TRP A 128 4.23 -3.53 1.51
N GLN A 129 3.97 -4.63 0.82
CA GLN A 129 4.96 -5.35 0.05
C GLN A 129 4.59 -5.30 -1.42
N TYR A 130 5.55 -4.92 -2.27
CA TYR A 130 5.39 -5.02 -3.71
C TYR A 130 5.83 -6.38 -4.21
N TYR A 131 5.01 -7.00 -5.05
CA TYR A 131 5.30 -8.30 -5.62
C TYR A 131 4.74 -8.40 -7.03
N CYS A 132 5.44 -9.16 -7.87
CA CYS A 132 5.07 -9.43 -9.24
C CYS A 132 4.81 -10.93 -9.40
N TYR A 133 3.68 -11.26 -10.02
CA TYR A 133 3.31 -12.61 -10.39
C TYR A 133 4.00 -13.02 -11.70
N TRP A 134 4.03 -14.33 -11.95
CA TRP A 134 4.61 -14.94 -13.15
C TRP A 134 3.98 -14.45 -14.46
N ASN A 135 2.75 -13.93 -14.43
CA ASN A 135 2.04 -13.39 -15.59
C ASN A 135 2.33 -11.90 -15.86
N GLY A 136 3.28 -11.30 -15.14
CA GLY A 136 3.65 -9.89 -15.28
C GLY A 136 2.73 -8.91 -14.56
N TYR A 137 1.68 -9.38 -13.87
CA TYR A 137 0.88 -8.54 -12.98
C TYR A 137 1.67 -8.24 -11.72
N CYS A 138 1.74 -6.98 -11.31
CA CYS A 138 2.40 -6.58 -10.09
C CYS A 138 1.47 -5.74 -9.22
N GLU A 139 1.54 -5.93 -7.91
CA GLU A 139 0.67 -5.24 -6.98
C GLU A 139 1.29 -5.07 -5.60
N TYR A 140 0.67 -4.22 -4.79
CA TYR A 140 1.02 -4.00 -3.40
C TYR A 140 0.04 -4.71 -2.47
N ALA A 141 0.51 -5.66 -1.66
CA ALA A 141 -0.30 -6.30 -0.64
C ALA A 141 0.02 -5.73 0.74
N TYR A 142 -1.00 -5.66 1.57
CA TYR A 142 -0.93 -5.18 2.93
C TYR A 142 -0.93 -6.34 3.92
N TYR A 143 0.04 -6.36 4.82
CA TYR A 143 0.22 -7.42 5.80
C TYR A 143 0.37 -6.84 7.19
N CYS A 144 -0.15 -7.53 8.19
CA CYS A 144 0.02 -7.21 9.60
C CYS A 144 0.62 -8.43 10.31
N TYR A 145 1.53 -8.18 11.24
CA TYR A 145 2.12 -9.20 12.10
C TYR A 145 1.55 -9.17 13.50
#